data_AF-A0A527D1Z7-F1
#
_entry.id   AF-A0A527D1Z7-F1
#
_cell.length_a   1.000
_cell.length_b   1.000
_cell.length_c   1.000
_cell.angle_alpha   90.00
_cell.angle_beta   90.00
_cell.angle_gamma   90.00
#
_symmetry.space_group_name_H-M   'P 1'
#
loop_
_entity.id
_entity.type
_entity.pdbx_description
1 polymer ?
#
loop_
_entity_poly.entity_id
_entity_poly.type
_entity_poly.pdbx_seq_one_letter_code
_entity_poly.pdbx_strand_id
1 'polypeptide(L)'
;NDVEMIQAAADFGFKVYYGDGTRLDILHAAGAGRARAVLICVDKADAAVRIAELVKAEFPLLTVLARAFDRGTALQLIRAGVDYQLRETFESALVFGGSALESLGVDPEDVAETIEDVRRRDNDRFETQLAEGIRAGQRFLRGNIGTPIPTPLSTPRRPGQALNEETADVLHKSEPAD
;
A
#
# COMPACT_ATOMS: atom_id res chain seq x y z
N ASN A 1 -23.32 16.03 -0.02
CA ASN A 1 -24.31 14.94 -0.05
C ASN A 1 -25.04 15.02 -1.36
N ASP A 2 -24.91 13.96 -2.14
CA ASP A 2 -25.34 13.91 -3.53
C ASP A 2 -26.72 13.24 -3.60
N VAL A 3 -27.76 14.06 -3.73
CA VAL A 3 -29.17 13.60 -3.69
C VAL A 3 -29.47 12.67 -4.87
N GLU A 4 -28.78 12.84 -5.99
CA GLU A 4 -28.95 12.02 -7.19
C GLU A 4 -28.49 10.58 -6.96
N MET A 5 -27.30 10.38 -6.36
CA MET A 5 -26.79 9.04 -6.04
C MET A 5 -27.69 8.29 -5.05
N ILE A 6 -28.36 9.02 -4.17
CA ILE A 6 -29.30 8.49 -3.18
C ILE A 6 -30.59 8.01 -3.85
N GLN A 7 -31.17 8.83 -4.73
CA GLN A 7 -32.37 8.46 -5.49
C GLN A 7 -32.10 7.24 -6.37
N ALA A 8 -30.96 7.23 -7.06
CA ALA A 8 -30.53 6.08 -7.85
C ALA A 8 -30.46 4.81 -6.99
N ALA A 9 -29.82 4.85 -5.82
CA ALA A 9 -29.73 3.68 -4.95
C ALA A 9 -31.10 3.18 -4.43
N ALA A 10 -32.01 4.09 -4.12
CA ALA A 10 -33.37 3.74 -3.71
C ALA A 10 -34.16 3.09 -4.86
N ASP A 11 -34.02 3.59 -6.08
CA ASP A 11 -34.67 3.05 -7.29
C ASP A 11 -34.18 1.64 -7.63
N PHE A 12 -32.91 1.32 -7.30
CA PHE A 12 -32.37 -0.05 -7.38
C PHE A 12 -32.86 -0.99 -6.26
N GLY A 13 -33.70 -0.52 -5.34
CA GLY A 13 -34.31 -1.32 -4.28
C GLY A 13 -33.45 -1.49 -3.03
N PHE A 14 -32.38 -0.70 -2.87
CA PHE A 14 -31.57 -0.74 -1.66
C PHE A 14 -32.25 0.00 -0.49
N LYS A 15 -32.04 -0.51 0.73
CA LYS A 15 -32.47 0.20 1.94
C LYS A 15 -31.50 1.34 2.23
N VAL A 16 -31.96 2.56 2.01
CA VAL A 16 -31.15 3.78 2.21
C VAL A 16 -31.49 4.43 3.55
N TYR A 17 -30.46 4.82 4.30
CA TYR A 17 -30.58 5.60 5.52
C TYR A 17 -29.91 6.96 5.32
N TYR A 18 -30.54 8.00 5.86
CA TYR A 18 -30.06 9.36 5.73
C TYR A 18 -29.34 9.79 7.00
N GLY A 19 -28.09 10.23 6.87
CA GLY A 19 -27.35 10.78 7.98
C GLY A 19 -25.86 10.92 7.71
N ASP A 20 -25.18 11.48 8.69
CA ASP A 20 -23.73 11.51 8.74
C ASP A 20 -23.22 10.20 9.36
N GLY A 21 -22.49 9.41 8.57
CA GLY A 21 -21.93 8.14 9.02
C GLY A 21 -20.95 8.26 10.19
N THR A 22 -20.42 9.45 10.46
CA THR A 22 -19.57 9.73 11.63
C THR A 22 -20.35 9.85 12.94
N ARG A 23 -21.68 9.67 12.90
CA ARG A 23 -22.53 9.65 14.10
C ARG A 23 -22.99 8.23 14.42
N LEU A 24 -22.81 7.84 15.68
CA LEU A 24 -23.12 6.50 16.15
C LEU A 24 -24.62 6.16 16.07
N ASP A 25 -25.49 7.13 16.33
CA ASP A 25 -26.95 6.96 16.23
C ASP A 25 -27.40 6.62 14.80
N ILE A 26 -26.77 7.23 13.79
CA ILE A 26 -26.99 6.90 12.38
C ILE A 26 -26.53 5.47 12.07
N LEU A 27 -25.38 5.04 12.60
CA LEU A 27 -24.88 3.67 12.41
C LEU A 27 -25.81 2.63 13.06
N HIS A 28 -26.35 2.91 14.25
CA HIS A 28 -27.37 2.06 14.87
C HIS A 28 -28.65 1.99 14.04
N ALA A 29 -29.15 3.16 13.59
CA ALA A 29 -30.35 3.22 12.75
C ALA A 29 -30.17 2.43 11.44
N ALA A 30 -28.97 2.50 10.85
CA ALA A 30 -28.59 1.73 9.67
C ALA A 30 -28.51 0.21 9.93
N GLY A 31 -28.45 -0.21 11.20
CA GLY A 31 -28.46 -1.60 11.62
C GLY A 31 -27.07 -2.20 11.84
N ALA A 32 -26.03 -1.38 12.05
CA ALA A 32 -24.66 -1.84 12.25
C ALA A 32 -24.53 -2.92 13.34
N GLY A 33 -25.27 -2.80 14.45
CA GLY A 33 -25.26 -3.77 15.55
C GLY A 33 -25.84 -5.16 15.21
N ARG A 34 -26.47 -5.34 14.05
CA ARG A 34 -26.96 -6.63 13.54
C ARG A 34 -26.37 -7.00 12.19
N ALA A 35 -25.54 -6.13 11.61
CA ALA A 35 -24.90 -6.38 10.35
C ALA A 35 -23.83 -7.47 10.51
N ARG A 36 -23.48 -8.14 9.40
CA ARG A 36 -22.34 -9.06 9.36
C ARG A 36 -21.05 -8.35 8.96
N ALA A 37 -21.17 -7.30 8.16
CA ALA A 37 -20.07 -6.46 7.75
C ALA A 37 -20.52 -5.02 7.50
N VAL A 38 -19.58 -4.08 7.62
CA VAL A 38 -19.71 -2.69 7.18
C VAL A 38 -18.59 -2.36 6.21
N LEU A 39 -18.94 -1.72 5.11
CA LEU A 39 -18.01 -1.21 4.11
C LEU A 39 -17.98 0.32 4.21
N ILE A 40 -16.81 0.87 4.55
CA ILE A 40 -16.59 2.31 4.67
C ILE A 40 -16.06 2.81 3.32
N CYS A 41 -16.91 3.51 2.57
CA CYS A 41 -16.61 3.97 1.21
C CYS A 41 -16.82 5.48 1.04
N VAL A 42 -16.42 6.27 2.05
CA VAL A 42 -16.51 7.74 2.02
C VAL A 42 -15.24 8.36 1.44
N ASP A 43 -15.36 9.50 0.78
CA ASP A 43 -14.21 10.15 0.10
C ASP A 43 -13.25 10.84 1.07
N LYS A 44 -13.77 11.33 2.21
CA LYS A 44 -12.97 12.05 3.20
C LYS A 44 -12.21 11.07 4.11
N ALA A 45 -10.88 11.12 4.06
CA ALA A 45 -10.01 10.21 4.82
C ALA A 45 -10.22 10.28 6.34
N ASP A 46 -10.35 11.49 6.90
CA ASP A 46 -10.64 11.71 8.32
C ASP A 46 -11.99 11.12 8.73
N ALA A 47 -13.02 11.28 7.89
CA ALA A 47 -14.32 10.67 8.11
C ALA A 47 -14.24 9.14 8.07
N ALA A 48 -13.51 8.55 7.10
CA ALA A 48 -13.34 7.11 7.00
C ALA A 48 -12.72 6.51 8.27
N VAL A 49 -11.63 7.12 8.77
CA VAL A 49 -10.97 6.69 10.01
C VAL A 49 -11.90 6.86 11.21
N ARG A 50 -12.61 7.99 11.30
CA ARG A 50 -13.55 8.25 12.40
C ARG A 50 -14.68 7.21 12.45
N ILE A 51 -15.23 6.84 11.29
CA ILE A 51 -16.27 5.81 11.20
C ILE A 51 -15.70 4.45 11.64
N ALA A 52 -14.49 4.10 11.20
CA ALA A 52 -13.84 2.84 11.58
C ALA A 52 -13.67 2.75 13.11
N GLU A 53 -13.16 3.79 13.75
CA GLU A 53 -13.00 3.86 15.20
C GLU A 53 -14.33 3.68 15.94
N LEU A 54 -15.39 4.35 15.50
CA LEU A 54 -16.73 4.24 16.09
C LEU A 54 -17.27 2.82 15.96
N VAL A 55 -17.17 2.23 14.76
CA VAL A 55 -17.68 0.89 14.50
C VAL A 55 -16.91 -0.15 15.29
N LYS A 56 -15.58 -0.09 15.36
CA LYS A 56 -14.78 -1.05 16.14
C LYS A 56 -14.98 -0.89 17.64
N ALA A 57 -15.25 0.32 18.13
CA ALA A 57 -15.53 0.57 19.55
C ALA A 57 -16.91 0.03 19.97
N GLU A 58 -17.96 0.31 19.19
CA GLU A 58 -19.34 -0.07 19.56
C GLU A 58 -19.71 -1.49 19.12
N PHE A 59 -19.19 -1.93 17.97
CA PHE A 59 -19.54 -3.20 17.34
C PHE A 59 -18.27 -4.04 17.10
N PRO A 60 -17.57 -4.50 18.16
CA PRO A 60 -16.25 -5.13 18.03
C PRO A 60 -16.23 -6.41 17.18
N LEU A 61 -17.36 -7.12 17.11
CA LEU A 61 -17.53 -8.36 16.33
C LEU A 61 -17.91 -8.11 14.86
N LEU A 62 -18.19 -6.87 14.49
CA LEU A 62 -18.57 -6.53 13.12
C LEU A 62 -17.31 -6.51 12.24
N THR A 63 -17.37 -7.20 11.09
CA THR A 63 -16.30 -7.13 10.09
C THR A 63 -16.32 -5.76 9.41
N VAL A 64 -15.21 -5.06 9.40
CA VAL A 64 -15.07 -3.72 8.84
C VAL A 64 -14.09 -3.73 7.69
N LEU A 65 -14.57 -3.37 6.51
CA LEU A 65 -13.74 -3.16 5.32
C LEU A 65 -13.76 -1.68 4.97
N ALA A 66 -12.62 -1.12 4.59
CA ALA A 66 -12.52 0.30 4.31
C ALA A 66 -11.78 0.60 3.00
N ARG A 67 -12.38 1.49 2.19
CA ARG A 67 -11.66 2.17 1.11
C ARG A 67 -10.69 3.16 1.75
N ALA A 68 -9.43 3.08 1.37
CA ALA A 68 -8.41 4.06 1.71
C ALA A 68 -8.18 4.98 0.51
N PHE A 69 -8.22 6.29 0.74
CA PHE A 69 -7.89 7.27 -0.30
C PHE A 69 -6.45 7.12 -0.78
N ASP A 70 -5.53 6.94 0.17
CA ASP A 70 -4.10 6.80 -0.09
C ASP A 70 -3.43 5.86 0.91
N ARG A 71 -2.11 5.75 0.80
CA ARG A 71 -1.27 4.95 1.69
C ARG A 71 -1.29 5.44 3.14
N GLY A 72 -1.36 6.74 3.38
CA GLY A 72 -1.43 7.29 4.74
C GLY A 72 -2.72 6.89 5.45
N THR A 73 -3.84 7.04 4.75
CA THR A 73 -5.17 6.64 5.19
C THR A 73 -5.23 5.13 5.46
N ALA A 74 -4.66 4.32 4.58
CA ALA A 74 -4.58 2.87 4.74
C ALA A 74 -3.89 2.47 6.07
N LEU A 75 -2.77 3.11 6.42
CA LEU A 75 -2.09 2.86 7.70
C LEU A 75 -2.94 3.29 8.90
N GLN A 76 -3.65 4.41 8.80
CA GLN A 76 -4.54 4.87 9.86
C GLN A 76 -5.72 3.90 10.07
N LEU A 77 -6.32 3.42 8.98
CA LEU A 77 -7.43 2.46 9.04
C LEU A 77 -7.01 1.13 9.69
N ILE A 78 -5.82 0.61 9.36
CA ILE A 78 -5.28 -0.60 10.02
C ILE A 78 -5.13 -0.35 11.52
N ARG A 79 -4.60 0.82 11.92
CA ARG A 79 -4.47 1.19 13.34
C ARG A 79 -5.82 1.36 14.04
N ALA A 80 -6.84 1.79 13.31
CA ALA A 80 -8.22 1.84 13.79
C ALA A 80 -8.88 0.44 13.92
N GLY A 81 -8.21 -0.63 13.47
CA GLY A 81 -8.65 -2.00 13.65
C GLY A 81 -9.63 -2.50 12.57
N VAL A 82 -9.60 -1.93 11.37
CA VAL A 82 -10.34 -2.49 10.23
C VAL A 82 -9.78 -3.87 9.87
N ASP A 83 -10.67 -4.77 9.44
CA ASP A 83 -10.31 -6.14 9.07
C ASP A 83 -9.68 -6.20 7.66
N TYR A 84 -10.03 -5.25 6.79
CA TYR A 84 -9.42 -5.12 5.47
C TYR A 84 -9.45 -3.66 5.00
N GLN A 85 -8.42 -3.25 4.25
CA GLN A 85 -8.42 -1.98 3.55
C GLN A 85 -7.89 -2.13 2.13
N LEU A 86 -8.41 -1.30 1.22
CA LEU A 86 -7.94 -1.21 -0.15
C LEU A 86 -7.74 0.25 -0.56
N ARG A 87 -6.57 0.55 -1.11
CA ARG A 87 -6.29 1.85 -1.73
C ARG A 87 -7.02 1.96 -3.06
N GLU A 88 -7.87 2.97 -3.17
CA GLU A 88 -8.84 3.14 -4.26
C GLU A 88 -8.25 3.08 -5.68
N THR A 89 -7.06 3.65 -5.88
CA THR A 89 -6.45 3.80 -7.21
C THR A 89 -5.31 2.83 -7.46
N PHE A 90 -4.88 2.06 -6.46
CA PHE A 90 -3.63 1.30 -6.55
C PHE A 90 -3.68 0.21 -7.64
N GLU A 91 -4.68 -0.67 -7.60
CA GLU A 91 -4.80 -1.73 -8.61
C GLU A 91 -5.08 -1.18 -10.01
N SER A 92 -5.90 -0.13 -10.12
CA SER A 92 -6.16 0.56 -11.38
C SER A 92 -4.88 1.16 -11.97
N ALA A 93 -4.01 1.72 -11.14
CA ALA A 93 -2.72 2.25 -11.57
C ALA A 93 -1.77 1.14 -12.06
N LEU A 94 -1.78 -0.04 -11.44
CA LEU A 94 -1.01 -1.19 -11.91
C LEU A 94 -1.48 -1.67 -13.28
N VAL A 95 -2.79 -1.81 -13.47
CA VAL A 95 -3.39 -2.19 -14.76
C VAL A 95 -3.05 -1.16 -15.84
N PHE A 96 -3.20 0.14 -15.53
CA PHE A 96 -2.86 1.22 -16.46
C PHE A 96 -1.37 1.23 -16.82
N GLY A 97 -0.49 1.04 -15.84
CA GLY A 97 0.94 0.91 -16.05
C GLY A 97 1.30 -0.27 -16.95
N GLY A 98 0.65 -1.42 -16.77
CA GLY A 98 0.77 -2.59 -17.64
C GLY A 98 0.42 -2.28 -19.09
N SER A 99 -0.76 -1.70 -19.30
CA SER A 99 -1.23 -1.31 -20.64
C SER A 99 -0.28 -0.32 -21.32
N ALA A 100 0.33 0.59 -20.55
CA ALA A 100 1.33 1.52 -21.06
C ALA A 100 2.61 0.81 -21.50
N LEU A 101 3.12 -0.17 -20.74
CA LEU A 101 4.30 -0.95 -21.11
C LEU A 101 4.07 -1.80 -22.36
N GLU A 102 2.93 -2.47 -22.45
CA GLU A 102 2.54 -3.24 -23.65
C GLU A 102 2.48 -2.33 -24.89
N SER A 103 1.88 -1.14 -24.74
CA SER A 103 1.79 -0.15 -25.82
C SER A 103 3.16 0.38 -26.29
N LEU A 104 4.18 0.30 -25.43
CA LEU A 104 5.56 0.65 -25.74
C LEU A 104 6.37 -0.53 -26.30
N GLY A 105 5.74 -1.69 -26.49
CA GLY A 105 6.36 -2.87 -27.10
C GLY A 105 7.12 -3.77 -26.13
N VAL A 106 6.89 -3.65 -24.82
CA VAL A 106 7.42 -4.59 -23.83
C VAL A 106 6.70 -5.93 -23.94
N ASP A 107 7.43 -7.03 -23.77
CA ASP A 107 6.85 -8.37 -23.84
C ASP A 107 5.79 -8.58 -22.72
N PRO A 108 4.63 -9.19 -23.01
CA PRO A 108 3.59 -9.40 -22.01
C PRO A 108 4.04 -10.17 -20.76
N GLU A 109 5.00 -11.10 -20.89
CA GLU A 109 5.55 -11.83 -19.75
C GLU A 109 6.36 -10.89 -18.84
N ASP A 110 7.21 -10.04 -19.43
CA ASP A 110 7.96 -9.00 -18.70
C ASP A 110 7.04 -7.98 -18.03
N VAL A 111 5.92 -7.63 -18.68
CA VAL A 111 4.90 -6.72 -18.10
C VAL A 111 4.26 -7.36 -16.87
N ALA A 112 3.86 -8.63 -16.96
CA ALA A 112 3.26 -9.35 -15.86
C ALA A 112 4.24 -9.48 -14.68
N GLU A 113 5.51 -9.82 -14.94
CA GLU A 113 6.55 -9.86 -13.91
C GLU A 113 6.75 -8.49 -13.26
N THR A 114 6.80 -7.43 -14.07
CA THR A 114 6.99 -6.07 -13.58
C THR A 114 5.86 -5.61 -12.67
N ILE A 115 4.60 -5.87 -13.05
CA ILE A 115 3.43 -5.54 -12.21
C ILE A 115 3.50 -6.27 -10.88
N GLU A 116 3.80 -7.57 -10.90
CA GLU A 116 3.84 -8.37 -9.67
C GLU A 116 5.01 -7.94 -8.77
N ASP A 117 6.16 -7.62 -9.34
CA ASP A 117 7.31 -7.09 -8.62
C ASP A 117 6.99 -5.71 -7.99
N VAL A 118 6.26 -4.83 -8.68
CA VAL A 118 5.78 -3.56 -8.10
C VAL A 118 4.81 -3.81 -6.96
N ARG A 119 3.83 -4.71 -7.13
CA ARG A 119 2.85 -5.06 -6.09
C ARG A 119 3.54 -5.62 -4.84
N ARG A 120 4.46 -6.57 -5.03
CA ARG A 120 5.25 -7.17 -3.94
C ARG A 120 6.07 -6.12 -3.19
N ARG A 121 6.84 -5.28 -3.89
CA ARG A 121 7.63 -4.22 -3.23
C ARG A 121 6.76 -3.20 -2.53
N ASP A 122 5.62 -2.84 -3.11
CA ASP A 122 4.67 -1.91 -2.51
C ASP A 122 4.12 -2.46 -1.18
N ASN A 123 3.81 -3.77 -1.12
CA ASN A 123 3.41 -4.50 0.08
C ASN A 123 4.53 -4.58 1.12
N ASP A 124 5.74 -5.02 0.74
CA ASP A 124 6.90 -5.08 1.64
C ASP A 124 7.18 -3.72 2.30
N ARG A 125 7.05 -2.66 1.49
CA ARG A 125 7.18 -1.28 1.97
C ARG A 125 6.05 -0.92 2.93
N PHE A 126 4.82 -1.28 2.60
CA PHE A 126 3.65 -0.97 3.40
C PHE A 126 3.71 -1.62 4.79
N GLU A 127 4.14 -2.88 4.86
CA GLU A 127 4.39 -3.60 6.12
C GLU A 127 5.46 -2.90 6.96
N THR A 128 6.58 -2.53 6.34
CA THR A 128 7.66 -1.79 7.03
C THR A 128 7.14 -0.46 7.59
N GLN A 129 6.32 0.26 6.82
CA GLN A 129 5.75 1.55 7.25
C GLN A 129 4.70 1.42 8.35
N LEU A 130 4.02 0.28 8.44
CA LEU A 130 3.10 0.00 9.53
C LEU A 130 3.87 -0.05 10.87
N ALA A 131 5.04 -0.69 10.87
CA ALA A 131 5.90 -0.82 12.05
C ALA A 131 6.72 0.44 12.36
N GLU A 132 7.36 1.03 11.36
CA GLU A 132 8.39 2.08 11.54
C GLU A 132 7.92 3.49 11.14
N GLY A 133 6.72 3.62 10.57
CA GLY A 133 6.12 4.88 10.15
C GLY A 133 6.27 5.19 8.66
N ILE A 134 5.58 6.25 8.20
CA ILE A 134 5.34 6.52 6.76
C ILE A 134 6.62 6.74 5.93
N ARG A 135 7.73 7.13 6.55
CA ARG A 135 9.00 7.35 5.84
C ARG A 135 9.85 6.09 5.66
N ALA A 136 9.49 5.00 6.31
CA ALA A 136 10.25 3.76 6.25
C ALA A 136 10.10 3.03 4.89
N GLY A 137 10.95 2.03 4.68
CA GLY A 137 10.89 1.17 3.49
C GLY A 137 11.29 1.84 2.17
N GLN A 138 12.06 2.93 2.19
CA GLN A 138 12.51 3.62 0.97
C GLN A 138 13.26 2.69 -0.01
N ARG A 139 13.99 1.69 0.53
CA ARG A 139 14.70 0.67 -0.26
C ARG A 139 13.82 -0.13 -1.23
N PHE A 140 12.51 -0.18 -1.00
CA PHE A 140 11.56 -0.92 -1.84
C PHE A 140 11.05 -0.08 -3.02
N LEU A 141 11.34 1.21 -3.07
CA LEU A 141 10.99 2.04 -4.23
C LEU A 141 11.89 1.69 -5.42
N ARG A 142 11.29 1.47 -6.60
CA ARG A 142 12.04 1.64 -7.85
C ARG A 142 12.24 3.14 -8.07
N GLY A 143 13.44 3.61 -7.77
CA GLY A 143 13.86 4.98 -8.03
C GLY A 143 15.10 5.00 -8.92
N ASN A 144 15.33 6.15 -9.55
CA ASN A 144 16.57 6.43 -10.28
C ASN A 144 17.73 6.79 -9.34
N ILE A 145 17.47 6.86 -8.02
CA ILE A 145 18.49 6.97 -7.00
C ILE A 145 19.10 5.58 -6.88
N GLY A 146 20.18 5.33 -7.61
CA GLY A 146 20.94 4.09 -7.50
C GLY A 146 21.22 3.81 -6.03
N THR A 147 20.99 2.57 -5.58
CA THR A 147 21.52 2.11 -4.30
C THR A 147 22.98 2.55 -4.26
N PRO A 148 23.42 3.39 -3.30
CA PRO A 148 24.80 3.82 -3.27
C PRO A 148 25.64 2.55 -3.14
N ILE A 149 26.33 2.20 -4.22
CA ILE A 149 27.37 1.17 -4.15
C ILE A 149 28.38 1.75 -3.16
N PRO A 150 28.70 1.08 -2.05
CA PRO A 150 29.75 1.53 -1.15
C PRO A 150 31.10 1.35 -1.84
N THR A 151 31.37 2.17 -2.85
CA THR A 151 32.72 2.31 -3.37
C THR A 151 33.47 3.13 -2.33
N PRO A 152 34.61 2.67 -1.81
CA PRO A 152 35.39 3.48 -0.89
C PRO A 152 35.71 4.80 -1.58
N LEU A 153 35.33 5.92 -0.97
CA LEU A 153 35.54 7.29 -1.49
C LEU A 153 37.02 7.69 -1.55
N SER A 154 37.93 6.74 -1.30
CA SER A 154 39.36 6.91 -1.30
C SER A 154 40.00 5.57 -1.65
N THR A 155 40.97 5.58 -2.56
CA THR A 155 41.84 4.42 -2.79
C THR A 155 42.56 4.08 -1.49
N PRO A 156 42.47 2.83 -0.99
CA PRO A 156 43.19 2.40 0.20
C PRO A 156 44.68 2.69 0.06
N ARG A 157 45.30 3.32 1.05
CA ARG A 157 46.75 3.64 1.02
C ARG A 157 47.64 2.40 1.10
N ARG A 158 47.07 1.22 1.37
CA ARG A 158 47.76 -0.06 1.41
C ARG A 158 46.94 -1.07 0.60
N PRO A 159 47.58 -1.83 -0.32
CA PRO A 159 46.91 -2.94 -0.98
C PRO A 159 46.48 -3.98 0.06
N GLY A 160 45.35 -4.63 -0.18
CA GLY A 160 44.88 -5.73 0.66
C GLY A 160 45.90 -6.88 0.61
N GLN A 161 46.34 -7.36 1.76
CA GLN A 161 47.21 -8.53 1.87
C GLN A 161 46.34 -9.73 2.22
N ALA A 162 46.44 -10.81 1.43
CA ALA A 162 45.76 -12.05 1.73
C ALA A 162 46.29 -12.65 3.05
N LEU A 163 45.38 -13.03 3.94
CA LEU A 163 45.70 -13.68 5.22
C LEU A 163 45.61 -15.21 5.14
N ASN A 164 45.10 -15.76 4.03
CA ASN A 164 45.01 -17.18 3.74
C ASN A 164 45.08 -17.42 2.22
N GLU A 165 45.38 -18.65 1.80
CA GLU A 165 45.51 -19.02 0.38
C GLU A 165 44.21 -18.81 -0.41
N GLU A 166 43.06 -19.09 0.21
CA GLU A 166 41.74 -18.94 -0.41
C GLU A 166 41.41 -17.46 -0.76
N THR A 167 41.90 -16.49 0.02
CA THR A 167 41.73 -15.06 -0.28
C THR A 167 42.78 -14.55 -1.29
N ALA A 168 43.92 -15.24 -1.42
CA ALA A 168 44.96 -14.88 -2.40
C ALA A 168 44.46 -15.03 -3.84
N ASP A 169 43.68 -16.08 -4.11
CA ASP A 169 43.09 -16.34 -5.43
C ASP A 169 42.06 -15.28 -5.85
N VAL A 170 41.35 -14.68 -4.89
CA VAL A 170 40.35 -13.63 -5.14
C VAL A 170 41.01 -12.28 -5.43
N LEU A 171 42.13 -11.99 -4.75
CA LEU A 171 42.93 -10.78 -4.97
C LEU A 171 43.60 -10.76 -6.35
N HIS A 172 44.03 -11.91 -6.89
CA HIS A 172 44.62 -11.99 -8.23
C HIS A 172 43.61 -11.85 -9.37
N LYS A 173 42.31 -12.08 -9.11
CA LYS A 173 41.27 -12.07 -10.15
C LYS A 173 40.68 -10.69 -10.45
N SER A 174 41.09 -9.67 -9.69
CA SER A 174 40.50 -8.33 -9.71
C SER A 174 41.35 -7.25 -10.41
N GLU A 175 42.46 -7.63 -11.07
CA GLU A 175 43.15 -6.72 -12.00
C GLU A 175 42.38 -6.67 -13.34
N PRO A 176 41.92 -5.49 -13.80
CA PRO A 176 41.30 -5.37 -15.11
C PRO A 176 42.35 -5.58 -16.20
N ALA A 177 41.98 -6.32 -17.25
CA ALA A 177 42.70 -6.28 -18.52
C ALA A 177 42.55 -4.87 -19.12
N ASP A 178 43.68 -4.29 -19.56
CA ASP A 178 43.78 -2.97 -20.20
C ASP A 178 42.76 -2.72 -21.33
#